data_AF-A0A1G4RLH4-F1
#
_entry.id   AF-A0A1G4RLH4-F1
#
_cell.length_a   1.000
_cell.length_b   1.000
_cell.length_c   1.000
_cell.angle_alpha   90.00
_cell.angle_beta   90.00
_cell.angle_gamma   90.00
#
_symmetry.space_group_name_H-M   'P 1'
#
loop_
_entity.id
_entity.type
_entity.pdbx_description
1 polymer ?
#
loop_
_entity_poly.entity_id
_entity_poly.type
_entity_poly.pdbx_seq_one_letter_code
_entity_poly.pdbx_strand_id
1 'polypeptide(L)'
;MITAAITPPAIHAPAKPCADYKPIMLTVGASITTYSPDCHWAFSVQASDEPPPLKVPGGFGDNNAVLINMSTGEKQSDFLMESSAALHWMKDGKYAVINYFDGSGAAQPLLFNLNKKQPPADLAALIFPDILARIHKHKSQVFHYYVYFLKDEGKRITISANPIFTLVGDNGPGDGRCYIYSVEKATVRYHFVKSLPEGDSHPCPYNQDEKWD
;
A
#
# COMPACT_ATOMS: atom_id res chain seq x y z
N MET A 1 -8.93 4.02 -64.30
CA MET A 1 -7.77 3.85 -63.40
C MET A 1 -8.30 3.97 -61.98
N ILE A 2 -8.21 2.91 -61.18
CA ILE A 2 -8.66 2.92 -59.78
C ILE A 2 -7.40 3.00 -58.92
N THR A 3 -7.22 4.14 -58.25
CA THR A 3 -6.12 4.37 -57.31
C THR A 3 -6.49 3.71 -55.98
N ALA A 4 -5.86 2.59 -55.65
CA ALA A 4 -6.01 1.98 -54.34
C ALA A 4 -5.28 2.85 -53.30
N ALA A 5 -6.02 3.33 -52.30
CA ALA A 5 -5.45 4.05 -51.16
C ALA A 5 -4.66 3.05 -50.29
N ILE A 6 -3.35 3.25 -50.22
CA ILE A 6 -2.46 2.53 -49.30
C ILE A 6 -2.70 3.12 -47.91
N THR A 7 -3.46 2.41 -47.07
CA THR A 7 -3.58 2.76 -45.65
C THR A 7 -2.26 2.38 -44.96
N PRO A 8 -1.53 3.32 -44.34
CA PRO A 8 -0.33 2.98 -43.59
C PRO A 8 -0.71 2.01 -42.45
N PRO A 9 0.15 1.02 -42.14
CA PRO A 9 -0.13 0.08 -41.07
C PRO A 9 -0.32 0.85 -39.77
N ALA A 10 -1.35 0.48 -39.01
CA ALA A 10 -1.55 0.98 -37.67
C ALA A 10 -0.28 0.69 -36.86
N ILE A 11 0.44 1.75 -36.46
CA ILE A 11 1.54 1.63 -35.52
C ILE A 11 0.89 1.21 -34.20
N HIS A 12 0.86 -0.10 -33.94
CA HIS A 12 0.43 -0.64 -32.67
C HIS A 12 1.37 -0.07 -31.61
N ALA A 13 0.84 0.79 -30.74
CA ALA A 13 1.56 1.21 -29.54
C ALA A 13 2.08 -0.05 -28.83
N PRO A 14 3.34 -0.05 -28.35
CA PRO A 14 3.87 -1.22 -27.65
C PRO A 14 2.91 -1.60 -26.54
N ALA A 15 2.42 -2.84 -26.57
CA ALA A 15 1.60 -3.39 -25.51
C ALA A 15 2.47 -3.34 -24.23
N LYS A 16 2.23 -2.35 -23.39
CA LYS A 16 2.94 -2.23 -22.12
C LYS A 16 2.53 -3.46 -21.28
N PRO A 17 3.49 -4.27 -20.81
CA PRO A 17 3.14 -5.50 -20.11
C PRO A 17 2.41 -5.16 -18.80
N CYS A 18 1.28 -5.83 -18.55
CA CYS A 18 0.63 -5.83 -17.24
C CYS A 18 1.64 -6.35 -16.20
N ALA A 19 1.55 -5.89 -14.94
CA ALA A 19 2.43 -6.41 -13.89
C ALA A 19 2.15 -7.90 -13.60
N ASP A 20 3.11 -8.57 -12.96
CA ASP A 20 2.79 -9.78 -12.21
C ASP A 20 2.29 -9.39 -10.80
N TYR A 21 1.95 -10.39 -9.98
CA TYR A 21 1.54 -10.15 -8.59
C TYR A 21 2.71 -9.91 -7.63
N LYS A 22 3.94 -9.71 -8.14
CA LYS A 22 5.07 -9.38 -7.26
C LYS A 22 4.97 -7.94 -6.78
N PRO A 23 5.50 -7.63 -5.59
CA PRO A 23 5.57 -6.26 -5.11
C PRO A 23 6.35 -5.38 -6.09
N ILE A 24 5.84 -4.17 -6.34
CA ILE A 24 6.51 -3.15 -7.15
C ILE A 24 7.11 -2.13 -6.20
N MET A 25 8.43 -1.98 -6.24
CA MET A 25 9.13 -0.98 -5.44
C MET A 25 8.95 0.40 -6.09
N LEU A 26 8.56 1.37 -5.28
CA LEU A 26 8.34 2.76 -5.64
C LEU A 26 9.43 3.60 -4.97
N THR A 27 10.14 4.40 -5.76
CA THR A 27 11.22 5.26 -5.27
C THR A 27 10.76 6.71 -5.32
N VAL A 28 11.00 7.46 -4.23
CA VAL A 28 10.72 8.91 -4.19
C VAL A 28 11.53 9.63 -5.26
N GLY A 29 10.91 10.65 -5.87
CA GLY A 29 11.56 11.48 -6.87
C GLY A 29 11.78 10.77 -8.21
N ALA A 30 11.28 9.54 -8.37
CA ALA A 30 11.25 8.84 -9.65
C ALA A 30 9.82 8.78 -10.19
N SER A 31 9.65 9.09 -11.48
CA SER A 31 8.39 8.83 -12.14
C SER A 31 8.29 7.34 -12.47
N ILE A 32 7.25 6.70 -11.97
CA ILE A 32 6.98 5.28 -12.21
C ILE A 32 5.51 5.15 -12.58
N THR A 33 5.24 4.44 -13.68
CA THR A 33 3.90 3.96 -13.98
C THR A 33 3.92 2.44 -14.03
N THR A 34 3.03 1.82 -13.27
CA THR A 34 2.83 0.37 -13.26
C THR A 34 1.36 0.05 -13.44
N TYR A 35 1.09 -1.14 -13.97
CA TYR A 35 -0.25 -1.57 -14.36
C TYR A 35 -0.67 -2.75 -13.50
N SER A 36 -1.96 -2.87 -13.19
CA SER A 36 -2.46 -4.07 -12.52
C SER A 36 -2.24 -5.32 -13.39
N PRO A 37 -2.25 -6.53 -12.81
CA PRO A 37 -2.07 -7.77 -13.57
C PRO A 37 -3.15 -8.03 -14.62
N ASP A 38 -4.35 -7.46 -14.44
CA ASP A 38 -5.44 -7.48 -15.41
C ASP A 38 -5.46 -6.25 -16.35
N CYS A 39 -4.49 -5.34 -16.23
CA CYS A 39 -4.37 -4.10 -17.02
C CYS A 39 -5.60 -3.17 -16.95
N HIS A 40 -6.46 -3.31 -15.94
CA HIS A 40 -7.59 -2.39 -15.75
C HIS A 40 -7.21 -1.13 -14.97
N TRP A 41 -6.14 -1.20 -14.18
CA TRP A 41 -5.69 -0.13 -13.31
C TRP A 41 -4.27 0.27 -13.64
N ALA A 42 -3.99 1.56 -13.57
CA ALA A 42 -2.64 2.10 -13.56
C ALA A 42 -2.38 2.79 -12.23
N PHE A 43 -1.21 2.56 -11.67
CA PHE A 43 -0.69 3.34 -10.57
C PHE A 43 0.49 4.15 -11.09
N SER A 44 0.48 5.46 -10.83
CA SER A 44 1.51 6.37 -11.30
C SER A 44 2.00 7.27 -10.18
N VAL A 45 3.31 7.36 -10.06
CA VAL A 45 4.03 8.36 -9.25
C VAL A 45 4.75 9.28 -10.21
N GLN A 46 4.82 10.57 -9.87
CA GLN A 46 5.52 11.58 -10.65
C GLN A 46 6.64 12.20 -9.79
N ALA A 47 7.82 12.36 -10.38
CA ALA A 47 8.83 13.25 -9.84
C ALA A 47 8.38 14.71 -9.99
N SER A 48 8.72 15.60 -9.06
CA SER A 48 8.33 17.02 -9.11
C SER A 48 8.68 17.74 -10.43
N ASP A 49 9.70 17.26 -11.15
CA ASP A 49 10.30 17.99 -12.28
C ASP A 49 9.98 17.38 -13.65
N GLU A 50 9.18 16.30 -13.73
CA GLU A 50 8.91 15.58 -14.98
C GLU A 50 7.47 15.78 -15.46
N PRO A 51 7.20 15.85 -16.77
CA PRO A 51 5.82 15.88 -17.28
C PRO A 51 5.11 14.54 -16.99
N PRO A 52 3.79 14.55 -16.73
CA PRO A 52 3.08 13.35 -16.29
C PRO A 52 3.13 12.24 -17.36
N PRO A 53 3.40 10.97 -16.98
CA PRO A 53 3.57 9.86 -17.93
C PRO A 53 2.24 9.44 -18.60
N LEU A 54 1.10 9.88 -18.05
CA LEU A 54 -0.21 9.78 -18.67
C LEU A 54 -0.89 11.15 -18.70
N LYS A 55 -1.60 11.45 -19.80
CA LYS A 55 -2.53 12.58 -19.88
C LYS A 55 -3.74 12.30 -18.99
N VAL A 56 -3.61 12.56 -17.69
CA VAL A 56 -4.72 12.41 -16.75
C VAL A 56 -5.48 13.72 -16.67
N PRO A 57 -6.82 13.72 -16.89
CA PRO A 57 -7.64 14.91 -16.70
C PRO A 57 -7.47 15.47 -15.29
N GLY A 58 -7.17 16.78 -15.18
CA GLY A 58 -6.97 17.46 -13.90
C GLY A 58 -5.52 17.55 -13.40
N GLY A 59 -4.53 17.10 -14.19
CA GLY A 59 -3.11 17.25 -13.87
C GLY A 59 -2.66 16.40 -12.68
N PHE A 60 -1.37 16.13 -12.55
CA PHE A 60 -0.79 15.60 -11.31
C PHE A 60 -0.13 16.78 -10.56
N GLY A 61 -0.32 16.85 -9.24
CA GLY A 61 0.48 17.75 -8.41
C GLY A 61 1.82 17.09 -8.06
N ASP A 62 2.81 17.87 -7.66
CA ASP A 62 4.15 17.39 -7.31
C ASP A 62 4.08 16.27 -6.25
N ASN A 63 4.84 15.18 -6.46
CA ASN A 63 4.92 14.00 -5.59
C ASN A 63 3.58 13.28 -5.31
N ASN A 64 2.54 13.51 -6.12
CA ASN A 64 1.30 12.75 -6.00
C ASN A 64 1.43 11.36 -6.64
N ALA A 65 1.12 10.36 -5.83
CA ALA A 65 0.78 9.03 -6.29
C ALA A 65 -0.70 8.99 -6.68
N VAL A 66 -1.02 8.45 -7.86
CA VAL A 66 -2.39 8.41 -8.38
C VAL A 66 -2.71 7.01 -8.89
N LEU A 67 -3.91 6.55 -8.53
CA LEU A 67 -4.54 5.36 -9.06
C LEU A 67 -5.56 5.76 -10.13
N ILE A 68 -5.46 5.15 -11.31
CA ILE A 68 -6.23 5.52 -12.51
C ILE A 68 -6.94 4.28 -13.05
N ASN A 69 -8.23 4.43 -13.37
CA ASN A 69 -8.96 3.45 -14.16
C ASN A 69 -8.55 3.59 -15.64
N MET A 70 -7.97 2.56 -16.23
CA MET A 70 -7.47 2.62 -17.60
C MET A 70 -8.57 2.64 -18.67
N SER A 71 -9.75 2.11 -18.36
CA SER A 71 -10.87 2.12 -19.31
C SER A 71 -11.53 3.48 -19.44
N THR A 72 -11.58 4.25 -18.35
CA THR A 72 -12.24 5.57 -18.32
C THR A 72 -11.24 6.73 -18.30
N GLY A 73 -9.98 6.48 -17.96
CA GLY A 73 -8.97 7.51 -17.72
C GLY A 73 -9.19 8.30 -16.43
N GLU A 74 -10.17 7.91 -15.61
CA GLU A 74 -10.52 8.63 -14.39
C GLU A 74 -9.56 8.33 -13.24
N LYS A 75 -9.25 9.36 -12.45
CA LYS A 75 -8.57 9.21 -11.17
C LYS A 75 -9.51 8.58 -10.15
N GLN A 76 -9.08 7.46 -9.59
CA GLN A 76 -9.80 6.73 -8.56
C GLN A 76 -9.43 7.20 -7.15
N SER A 77 -8.15 7.45 -6.93
CA SER A 77 -7.61 7.98 -5.68
C SER A 77 -6.25 8.61 -5.95
N ASP A 78 -5.87 9.58 -5.13
CA ASP A 78 -4.54 10.14 -5.07
C ASP A 78 -4.11 10.39 -3.62
N PHE A 79 -2.80 10.43 -3.40
CA PHE A 79 -2.20 10.79 -2.12
C PHE A 79 -0.77 11.29 -2.35
N LEU A 80 -0.25 12.03 -1.38
CA LEU A 80 1.12 12.51 -1.40
C LEU A 80 2.07 11.39 -0.98
N MET A 81 3.09 11.10 -1.79
CA MET A 81 4.10 10.10 -1.48
C MET A 81 5.42 10.77 -1.06
N GLU A 82 5.67 10.83 0.24
CA GLU A 82 6.85 11.50 0.82
C GLU A 82 8.07 10.57 0.99
N SER A 83 7.85 9.25 1.05
CA SER A 83 8.90 8.24 1.13
C SER A 83 8.71 7.08 0.14
N SER A 84 9.75 6.26 -0.02
CA SER A 84 9.72 5.09 -0.90
C SER A 84 8.71 4.09 -0.36
N ALA A 85 8.08 3.34 -1.25
CA ALA A 85 6.97 2.46 -0.91
C ALA A 85 7.04 1.14 -1.68
N ALA A 86 6.20 0.19 -1.30
CA ALA A 86 5.95 -1.03 -2.06
C ALA A 86 4.46 -1.13 -2.41
N LEU A 87 4.15 -1.21 -3.70
CA LEU A 87 2.79 -1.46 -4.19
C LEU A 87 2.55 -2.96 -4.36
N HIS A 88 1.42 -3.42 -3.85
CA HIS A 88 0.94 -4.79 -3.96
C HIS A 88 -0.44 -4.80 -4.63
N TRP A 89 -0.52 -5.37 -5.83
CA TRP A 89 -1.80 -5.67 -6.47
C TRP A 89 -2.42 -6.93 -5.83
N MET A 90 -3.70 -6.87 -5.48
CA MET A 90 -4.39 -8.03 -4.88
C MET A 90 -4.93 -8.96 -5.96
N LYS A 91 -4.99 -10.26 -5.66
CA LYS A 91 -5.42 -11.30 -6.63
C LYS A 91 -6.86 -11.17 -7.08
N ASP A 92 -7.69 -10.50 -6.29
CA ASP A 92 -9.09 -10.28 -6.63
C ASP A 92 -9.31 -9.16 -7.66
N GLY A 93 -8.28 -8.38 -8.01
CA GLY A 93 -8.38 -7.25 -8.95
C GLY A 93 -9.25 -6.08 -8.45
N LYS A 94 -9.67 -6.12 -7.17
CA LYS A 94 -10.57 -5.13 -6.56
C LYS A 94 -9.86 -4.23 -5.57
N TYR A 95 -8.67 -4.62 -5.13
CA TYR A 95 -7.90 -3.92 -4.13
C TYR A 95 -6.43 -3.80 -4.51
N ALA A 96 -5.77 -2.81 -3.93
CA ALA A 96 -4.31 -2.70 -3.90
C ALA A 96 -3.89 -2.27 -2.50
N VAL A 97 -2.67 -2.63 -2.09
CA VAL A 97 -2.08 -2.13 -0.85
C VAL A 97 -0.77 -1.43 -1.20
N ILE A 98 -0.57 -0.24 -0.64
CA ILE A 98 0.71 0.44 -0.70
C ILE A 98 1.28 0.43 0.71
N ASN A 99 2.39 -0.25 0.89
CA ASN A 99 3.15 -0.23 2.11
C ASN A 99 4.08 0.99 2.06
N TYR A 100 3.68 2.06 2.74
CA TYR A 100 4.27 3.39 2.64
C TYR A 100 4.85 3.83 4.00
N PHE A 101 5.85 4.69 3.98
CA PHE A 101 6.37 5.38 5.16
C PHE A 101 6.07 6.86 5.02
N ASP A 102 5.35 7.44 5.98
CA ASP A 102 4.85 8.81 5.89
C ASP A 102 5.79 9.87 6.47
N GLY A 103 7.05 9.52 6.72
CA GLY A 103 8.01 10.45 7.31
C GLY A 103 7.79 10.74 8.80
N SER A 104 6.63 10.38 9.38
CA SER A 104 6.28 10.64 10.78
C SER A 104 6.89 9.63 11.77
N GLY A 105 7.69 8.68 11.27
CA GLY A 105 8.18 7.56 12.06
C GLY A 105 7.23 6.35 12.08
N ALA A 106 6.27 6.30 11.15
CA ALA A 106 5.35 5.19 11.00
C ALA A 106 5.36 4.57 9.60
N ALA A 107 5.37 3.24 9.54
CA ALA A 107 4.99 2.51 8.33
C ALA A 107 3.47 2.29 8.34
N GLN A 108 2.82 2.68 7.25
CA GLN A 108 1.37 2.77 7.13
C GLN A 108 0.93 2.09 5.82
N PRO A 109 0.41 0.85 5.89
CA PRO A 109 -0.13 0.20 4.72
C PRO A 109 -1.51 0.81 4.39
N LEU A 110 -1.61 1.39 3.21
CA LEU A 110 -2.81 2.02 2.67
C LEU A 110 -3.57 1.01 1.80
N LEU A 111 -4.82 0.68 2.17
CA LEU A 111 -5.69 -0.21 1.40
C LEU A 111 -6.60 0.58 0.46
N PHE A 112 -6.38 0.41 -0.85
CA PHE A 112 -7.20 1.01 -1.91
C PHE A 112 -8.33 0.06 -2.30
N ASN A 113 -9.55 0.57 -2.38
CA ASN A 113 -10.66 -0.11 -3.03
C ASN A 113 -10.80 0.43 -4.46
N LEU A 114 -10.35 -0.35 -5.43
CA LEU A 114 -10.26 0.09 -6.82
C LEU A 114 -11.65 0.37 -7.41
N ASN A 115 -12.71 -0.25 -6.88
CA ASN A 115 -14.08 -0.03 -7.36
C ASN A 115 -14.79 1.17 -6.72
N LYS A 116 -14.17 1.85 -5.76
CA LYS A 116 -14.79 2.99 -5.05
C LYS A 116 -13.90 4.22 -5.09
N LYS A 117 -14.44 5.35 -5.52
CA LYS A 117 -13.71 6.62 -5.57
C LYS A 117 -13.69 7.24 -4.17
N GLN A 118 -12.79 6.73 -3.34
CA GLN A 118 -12.66 7.10 -1.93
C GLN A 118 -11.18 7.11 -1.54
N PRO A 119 -10.78 7.88 -0.52
CA PRO A 119 -9.45 7.78 0.05
C PRO A 119 -9.12 6.35 0.49
N PRO A 120 -7.84 5.92 0.42
CA PRO A 120 -7.45 4.61 0.93
C PRO A 120 -7.69 4.52 2.43
N ALA A 121 -7.96 3.31 2.91
CA ALA A 121 -8.02 3.05 4.35
C ALA A 121 -6.60 2.92 4.90
N ASP A 122 -6.27 3.73 5.90
CA ASP A 122 -5.04 3.58 6.68
C ASP A 122 -5.20 2.42 7.67
N LEU A 123 -4.52 1.31 7.37
CA LEU A 123 -4.58 0.11 8.20
C LEU A 123 -3.82 0.28 9.51
N ALA A 124 -2.85 1.19 9.59
CA ALA A 124 -2.16 1.48 10.83
C ALA A 124 -3.09 2.22 11.80
N ALA A 125 -3.75 3.28 11.33
CA ALA A 125 -4.75 4.01 12.12
C ALA A 125 -5.90 3.11 12.60
N LEU A 126 -6.29 2.12 11.79
CA LEU A 126 -7.34 1.16 12.13
C LEU A 126 -7.03 0.33 13.38
N ILE A 127 -5.81 -0.21 13.49
CA ILE A 127 -5.44 -1.15 14.55
C ILE A 127 -4.72 -0.48 15.74
N PHE A 128 -4.22 0.73 15.56
CA PHE A 128 -3.42 1.43 16.57
C PHE A 128 -4.10 1.54 17.95
N PRO A 129 -5.43 1.80 18.06
CA PRO A 129 -6.10 1.82 19.35
C PRO A 129 -6.04 0.49 20.13
N ASP A 130 -6.15 -0.66 19.45
CA ASP A 130 -6.07 -1.97 20.08
C ASP A 130 -4.65 -2.26 20.59
N ILE A 131 -3.63 -1.84 19.84
CA ILE A 131 -2.24 -2.00 20.25
C ILE A 131 -1.94 -1.16 21.49
N LEU A 132 -2.38 0.11 21.52
CA LEU A 132 -2.25 0.98 22.69
C LEU A 132 -2.85 0.34 23.94
N ALA A 133 -3.99 -0.35 23.79
CA ALA A 133 -4.61 -1.09 24.88
C ALA A 133 -3.76 -2.28 25.35
N ARG A 134 -3.21 -3.08 24.41
CA ARG A 134 -2.38 -4.27 24.70
C ARG A 134 -1.07 -3.96 25.42
N ILE A 135 -0.50 -2.79 25.14
CA ILE A 135 0.77 -2.34 25.71
C ILE A 135 0.56 -1.47 26.95
N HIS A 136 -0.69 -1.16 27.28
CA HIS A 136 -1.07 -0.23 28.35
C HIS A 136 -0.43 1.15 28.21
N LYS A 137 -0.54 1.78 27.04
CA LYS A 137 -0.01 3.14 26.77
C LYS A 137 -1.05 4.05 26.12
N HIS A 138 -0.82 5.35 26.20
CA HIS A 138 -1.57 6.37 25.49
C HIS A 138 -0.86 6.78 24.19
N LYS A 139 -1.62 7.26 23.21
CA LYS A 139 -1.08 7.75 21.93
C LYS A 139 0.03 8.80 22.10
N SER A 140 -0.07 9.68 23.08
CA SER A 140 0.92 10.73 23.37
C SER A 140 2.28 10.18 23.84
N GLN A 141 2.34 8.92 24.23
CA GLN A 141 3.55 8.27 24.71
C GLN A 141 4.26 7.50 23.59
N VAL A 142 3.66 7.38 22.41
CA VAL A 142 4.19 6.60 21.29
C VAL A 142 4.79 7.53 20.24
N PHE A 143 6.12 7.42 20.04
CA PHE A 143 6.83 8.20 19.03
C PHE A 143 6.81 7.53 17.64
N HIS A 144 7.16 6.25 17.57
CA HIS A 144 7.21 5.48 16.31
C HIS A 144 6.31 4.24 16.39
N TYR A 145 5.72 3.88 15.25
CA TYR A 145 4.80 2.74 15.16
C TYR A 145 4.77 2.19 13.72
N TYR A 146 5.23 0.96 13.53
CA TYR A 146 5.41 0.40 12.20
C TYR A 146 4.40 -0.71 11.91
N VAL A 147 3.56 -0.50 10.89
CA VAL A 147 2.65 -1.51 10.37
C VAL A 147 3.07 -1.88 8.96
N TYR A 148 3.04 -3.16 8.67
CA TYR A 148 3.43 -3.69 7.37
C TYR A 148 2.37 -4.65 6.86
N PHE A 149 2.06 -4.52 5.57
CA PHE A 149 1.34 -5.56 4.85
C PHE A 149 2.23 -6.80 4.70
N LEU A 150 1.68 -7.97 5.02
CA LEU A 150 2.39 -9.24 4.92
C LEU A 150 1.92 -10.08 3.73
N LYS A 151 0.60 -10.29 3.60
CA LYS A 151 0.05 -11.20 2.59
C LYS A 151 -1.43 -10.96 2.29
N ASP A 152 -1.82 -11.34 1.08
CA ASP A 152 -3.20 -11.43 0.62
C ASP A 152 -3.77 -12.84 0.86
N GLU A 153 -4.88 -12.93 1.58
CA GLU A 153 -5.57 -14.18 1.94
C GLU A 153 -6.97 -14.24 1.30
N GLY A 154 -7.11 -13.67 0.10
CA GLY A 154 -8.35 -13.75 -0.67
C GLY A 154 -9.37 -12.71 -0.22
N LYS A 155 -10.18 -12.95 0.81
CA LYS A 155 -11.13 -11.93 1.34
C LYS A 155 -10.49 -11.01 2.39
N ARG A 156 -9.33 -11.42 2.89
CA ARG A 156 -8.62 -10.77 3.98
C ARG A 156 -7.19 -10.47 3.58
N ILE A 157 -6.55 -9.60 4.33
CA ILE A 157 -5.12 -9.35 4.28
C ILE A 157 -4.54 -9.53 5.68
N THR A 158 -3.30 -9.99 5.75
CA THR A 158 -2.56 -10.03 7.02
C THR A 158 -1.64 -8.82 7.08
N ILE A 159 -1.64 -8.15 8.22
CA ILE A 159 -0.71 -7.08 8.55
C ILE A 159 0.00 -7.42 9.85
N SER A 160 1.27 -7.04 9.94
CA SER A 160 2.00 -7.01 11.20
C SER A 160 2.06 -5.59 11.71
N ALA A 161 2.03 -5.43 13.02
CA ALA A 161 2.34 -4.21 13.70
C ALA A 161 3.49 -4.48 14.68
N ASN A 162 4.66 -3.94 14.38
CA ASN A 162 5.77 -3.91 15.31
C ASN A 162 5.87 -2.48 15.86
N PRO A 163 5.38 -2.24 17.06
CA PRO A 163 5.56 -0.98 17.69
C PRO A 163 6.95 -0.90 18.29
N ILE A 164 7.94 -0.46 17.51
CA ILE A 164 9.17 0.04 18.09
C ILE A 164 8.82 1.39 18.73
N PHE A 165 8.27 1.40 19.94
CA PHE A 165 8.00 2.64 20.64
C PHE A 165 9.31 3.20 21.17
N THR A 166 9.72 4.37 20.71
CA THR A 166 10.48 5.28 21.57
C THR A 166 9.44 6.01 22.42
N LEU A 167 9.51 5.89 23.75
CA LEU A 167 8.67 6.73 24.61
C LEU A 167 9.30 8.13 24.67
N VAL A 168 8.49 9.18 24.69
CA VAL A 168 9.00 10.57 24.79
C VAL A 168 9.82 10.72 26.06
N GLY A 169 11.13 10.95 25.93
CA GLY A 169 12.06 11.13 27.04
C GLY A 169 12.62 9.84 27.65
N ASP A 170 12.37 8.68 27.05
CA ASP A 170 12.86 7.40 27.53
C ASP A 170 14.03 6.90 26.67
N ASN A 171 15.12 6.48 27.33
CA ASN A 171 16.29 5.85 26.70
C ASN A 171 16.24 4.30 26.84
N GLY A 172 15.16 3.75 27.39
CA GLY A 172 14.96 2.31 27.54
C GLY A 172 14.62 1.60 26.22
N PRO A 173 14.77 0.27 26.15
CA PRO A 173 14.41 -0.49 24.96
C PRO A 173 12.90 -0.39 24.71
N GLY A 174 12.52 -0.03 23.49
CA GLY A 174 11.13 -0.06 23.05
C GLY A 174 10.52 -1.45 23.20
N ASP A 175 9.19 -1.50 23.29
CA ASP A 175 8.45 -2.76 23.35
C ASP A 175 8.60 -3.53 22.02
N GLY A 176 9.54 -4.47 21.94
CA GLY A 176 9.82 -5.23 20.72
C GLY A 176 8.76 -6.27 20.33
N ARG A 177 7.56 -6.24 20.93
CA ARG A 177 6.47 -7.20 20.66
C ARG A 177 5.84 -6.94 19.30
N CYS A 178 5.69 -7.96 18.46
CA CYS A 178 4.92 -7.82 17.22
C CYS A 178 3.50 -8.39 17.35
N TYR A 179 2.52 -7.62 16.89
CA TYR A 179 1.11 -7.97 16.86
C TYR A 179 0.67 -8.27 15.43
N ILE A 180 -0.12 -9.33 15.23
CA ILE A 180 -0.58 -9.72 13.91
C ILE A 180 -2.10 -9.54 13.82
N TYR A 181 -2.54 -8.95 12.73
CA TYR A 181 -3.94 -8.71 12.46
C TYR A 181 -4.31 -9.25 11.09
N SER A 182 -5.52 -9.80 11.00
CA SER A 182 -6.13 -10.12 9.72
C SER A 182 -7.32 -9.18 9.51
N VAL A 183 -7.32 -8.49 8.38
CA VAL A 183 -8.24 -7.41 8.06
C VAL A 183 -9.10 -7.82 6.88
N GLU A 184 -10.42 -7.74 7.03
CA GLU A 184 -11.37 -7.96 5.95
C GLU A 184 -11.37 -6.78 4.99
N LYS A 185 -11.00 -7.01 3.72
CA LYS A 185 -10.83 -5.94 2.72
C LYS A 185 -12.11 -5.15 2.44
N ALA A 186 -13.26 -5.83 2.48
CA ALA A 186 -14.54 -5.24 2.12
C ALA A 186 -15.09 -4.31 3.20
N THR A 187 -14.96 -4.69 4.46
CA THR A 187 -15.55 -3.98 5.60
C THR A 187 -14.52 -3.22 6.43
N VAL A 188 -13.22 -3.43 6.17
CA VAL A 188 -12.11 -2.87 6.95
C VAL A 188 -12.25 -3.22 8.44
N ARG A 189 -12.75 -4.43 8.72
CA ARG A 189 -12.83 -4.97 10.09
C ARG A 189 -11.62 -5.84 10.35
N TYR A 190 -11.00 -5.69 11.51
CA TYR A 190 -9.83 -6.47 11.89
C TYR A 190 -10.17 -7.52 12.96
N HIS A 191 -9.34 -8.55 13.02
CA HIS A 191 -9.25 -9.45 14.16
C HIS A 191 -7.78 -9.70 14.48
N PHE A 192 -7.50 -9.80 15.77
CA PHE A 192 -6.18 -10.16 16.26
C PHE A 192 -5.90 -11.64 15.99
N VAL A 193 -4.71 -11.94 15.48
CA VAL A 193 -4.26 -13.29 15.14
C VAL A 193 -3.29 -13.76 16.21
N LYS A 194 -3.73 -14.73 17.03
CA LYS A 194 -2.96 -15.23 18.18
C LYS A 194 -1.76 -16.12 17.81
N SER A 195 -1.72 -16.65 16.58
CA SER A 195 -0.65 -17.53 16.11
C SER A 195 -0.34 -17.22 14.65
N LEU A 196 0.92 -16.87 14.35
CA LEU A 196 1.38 -16.77 12.96
C LEU A 196 1.30 -18.16 12.31
N PRO A 197 0.81 -18.27 11.06
CA PRO A 197 1.03 -19.49 10.29
C PRO A 197 2.54 -19.68 10.10
N GLU A 198 3.02 -20.90 10.33
CA GLU A 198 4.45 -21.24 10.31
C GLU A 198 5.14 -20.77 9.00
N GLY A 199 6.24 -20.02 9.13
CA GLY A 199 7.02 -19.48 8.01
C GLY A 199 8.09 -18.46 8.42
N ASP A 200 9.36 -18.88 8.38
CA ASP A 200 10.55 -18.19 8.90
C ASP A 200 11.09 -17.00 8.06
N SER A 201 10.23 -16.17 7.48
CA SER A 201 10.67 -14.94 6.78
C SER A 201 9.97 -13.68 7.25
N HIS A 202 9.24 -13.74 8.36
CA HIS A 202 8.49 -12.61 8.85
C HIS A 202 9.39 -11.61 9.59
N PRO A 203 9.27 -10.29 9.32
CA PRO A 203 10.01 -9.24 10.04
C PRO A 203 9.57 -9.10 11.52
N CYS A 204 8.63 -9.94 11.94
CA CYS A 204 8.11 -10.03 13.28
C CYS A 204 8.60 -11.32 13.93
N PRO A 205 9.57 -11.26 14.85
CA PRO A 205 9.96 -12.43 15.62
C PRO A 205 8.78 -12.90 16.47
N TYR A 206 8.46 -14.20 16.36
CA TYR A 206 7.50 -14.88 17.21
C TYR A 206 7.95 -14.77 18.68
N ASN A 207 7.04 -14.41 19.59
CA ASN A 207 7.36 -14.39 21.02
C ASN A 207 6.62 -15.54 21.71
N GLN A 208 7.35 -16.61 22.07
CA GLN A 208 6.76 -17.85 22.60
C GLN A 208 6.25 -17.70 24.05
N ASP A 209 6.64 -16.61 24.72
CA ASP A 209 6.47 -16.44 26.18
C ASP A 209 5.18 -15.72 26.58
N GLU A 210 4.25 -15.45 25.65
CA GLU A 210 3.02 -14.73 25.97
C GLU A 210 2.01 -15.67 26.65
N LYS A 211 1.89 -15.55 27.99
CA LYS A 211 0.72 -16.01 28.73
C LYS A 211 -0.41 -15.02 28.49
N TRP A 212 -1.44 -15.51 27.82
CA TRP A 212 -2.64 -14.74 27.49
C TRP A 212 -3.62 -14.87 28.66
N ASP A 213 -3.59 -13.91 29.57
CA ASP A 213 -4.59 -13.77 30.64
C ASP A 213 -5.96 -13.37 30.09
#